data_AF-A0A383R711-F1
#
_entry.id   AF-A0A383R711-F1
#
_cell.length_a   1.000
_cell.length_b   1.000
_cell.length_c   1.000
_cell.angle_alpha   90.00
_cell.angle_beta   90.00
_cell.angle_gamma   90.00
#
_symmetry.space_group_name_H-M   'P 1'
#
loop_
_entity.id
_entity.type
_entity.pdbx_description
1 polymer ?
#
loop_
_entity_poly.entity_id
_entity_poly.type
_entity_poly.pdbx_seq_one_letter_code
_entity_poly.pdbx_strand_id
1 'polypeptide(L)' 'MKVIQIDKFGGPEVLQCAEVDEPIPASNEVRVRLFAAGVNPNETYVRTGT' A
#
# COMPACT_ATOMS: atom_id res chain seq x y z
N MET A 1 -7.95 -6.54 6.62
CA MET A 1 -7.18 -6.99 5.43
C MET A 1 -5.68 -6.73 5.62
N LYS A 2 -4.82 -7.50 4.93
CA LYS A 2 -3.37 -7.28 4.95
C LYS A 2 -2.96 -6.21 3.94
N VAL A 3 -2.02 -5.35 4.34
CA VAL A 3 -1.46 -4.27 3.51
C VAL A 3 0.05 -4.22 3.67
N ILE A 4 0.73 -3.56 2.72
CA ILE A 4 2.12 -3.13 2.90
C ILE A 4 2.11 -1.67 3.32
N GLN A 5 2.64 -1.39 4.51
CA GLN A 5 2.67 -0.09 5.15
C GLN A 5 4.11 0.46 5.21
N ILE A 6 4.23 1.77 5.08
CA ILE A 6 5.48 2.53 5.15
C ILE A 6 5.27 3.64 6.19
N ASP A 7 5.82 3.46 7.40
CA ASP A 7 5.70 4.44 8.49
C ASP A 7 6.86 5.45 8.55
N LYS A 8 7.93 5.18 7.79
CA LYS A 8 9.12 6.03 7.67
C LYS A 8 9.76 5.84 6.30
N PHE A 9 10.42 6.88 5.81
CA PHE A 9 11.23 6.77 4.59
C PHE A 9 12.49 5.92 4.85
N GLY A 10 12.96 5.20 3.84
CA GLY A 10 14.18 4.37 3.97
C GLY A 10 14.51 3.55 2.73
N GLY A 11 15.17 2.41 2.89
CA GLY A 11 15.35 1.34 1.91
C GLY A 11 14.22 0.29 1.98
N PRO A 12 14.26 -0.80 1.18
CA PRO A 12 13.17 -1.79 1.12
C PRO A 12 12.74 -2.35 2.47
N GLU A 13 13.61 -2.33 3.48
CA GLU A 13 13.36 -2.74 4.85
C GLU A 13 12.21 -2.01 5.55
N VAL A 14 11.78 -0.84 5.04
CA VAL A 14 10.64 -0.10 5.61
C VAL A 14 9.28 -0.62 5.14
N LEU A 15 9.23 -1.53 4.17
CA LEU A 15 7.99 -2.19 3.74
C LEU A 15 7.59 -3.24 4.78
N GLN A 16 6.53 -2.96 5.53
CA GLN A 16 6.05 -3.85 6.59
C GLN A 16 4.65 -4.36 6.27
N CYS A 17 4.42 -5.67 6.46
CA CYS A 17 3.07 -6.22 6.37
C CYS A 17 2.29 -5.87 7.64
N ALA A 18 1.13 -5.23 7.48
CA ALA A 18 0.26 -4.85 8.57
C ALA A 18 -1.16 -5.38 8.33
N GLU A 19 -1.97 -5.43 9.39
CA GLU A 19 -3.41 -5.69 9.32
C GLU A 19 -4.18 -4.41 9.63
N VAL A 20 -5.15 -4.09 8.78
CA VAL A 20 -6.03 -2.92 8.89
C VAL A 20 -7.48 -3.32 8.65
N ASP A 21 -8.45 -2.50 9.05
CA ASP A 21 -9.85 -2.75 8.72
C ASP A 21 -10.09 -2.70 7.20
N GLU A 22 -11.12 -3.41 6.72
CA GLU A 22 -11.50 -3.31 5.31
C GLU A 22 -12.09 -1.92 5.00
N PRO A 23 -11.67 -1.26 3.91
CA PRO A 23 -12.20 0.05 3.56
C PRO A 23 -13.69 -0.07 3.15
N ILE A 24 -14.47 0.94 3.54
CA ILE A 24 -15.87 1.11 3.16
C ILE A 24 -15.90 2.13 2.01
N PRO A 25 -16.32 1.75 0.79
CA PRO A 25 -16.33 2.69 -0.35
C PRO A 25 -17.41 3.77 -0.17
N ALA A 26 -17.12 4.99 -0.61
CA ALA A 26 -18.10 6.05 -0.74
C ALA A 26 -19.06 5.81 -1.93
N SER A 27 -20.08 6.67 -2.09
CA SER A 27 -21.15 6.51 -3.09
C SER A 27 -20.69 6.39 -4.55
N ASN A 28 -19.46 6.83 -4.88
CA ASN A 28 -18.87 6.81 -6.21
C ASN A 28 -17.59 5.96 -6.30
N GLU A 29 -17.35 5.09 -5.32
CA GLU A 29 -16.18 4.21 -5.26
C GLU A 29 -16.59 2.74 -5.32
N VAL A 30 -15.65 1.89 -5.69
CA VAL A 30 -15.83 0.43 -5.66
C VAL A 30 -14.74 -0.21 -4.83
N ARG A 31 -15.11 -1.24 -4.06
CA ARG A 31 -14.15 -2.04 -3.31
C ARG A 31 -13.75 -3.26 -4.13
N VAL A 32 -12.45 -3.39 -4.39
CA VAL A 32 -11.90 -4.51 -5.17
C VAL A 32 -11.12 -5.44 -4.26
N ARG A 33 -11.37 -6.76 -4.37
CA ARG A 33 -10.50 -7.76 -3.75
C ARG A 33 -9.29 -8.00 -4.64
N LEU A 34 -8.13 -7.56 -4.18
CA LEU A 34 -6.88 -7.63 -4.94
C LEU A 34 -6.42 -9.10 -5.09
N PHE A 35 -6.24 -9.56 -6.33
CA PHE A 35 -5.64 -10.87 -6.64
C PHE A 35 -4.13 -10.76 -6.88
N ALA A 36 -3.72 -9.70 -7.58
CA ALA A 36 -2.32 -9.38 -7.86
C ALA A 36 -2.14 -7.85 -7.89
N ALA A 37 -0.95 -7.38 -7.55
CA ALA A 37 -0.54 -5.99 -7.63
C ALA A 37 0.64 -5.86 -8.60
N GLY A 38 0.62 -4.83 -9.45
CA GLY A 38 1.80 -4.43 -10.20
C GLY A 38 2.79 -3.71 -9.30
N VAL A 39 4.09 -3.97 -9.48
CA VAL A 39 5.17 -3.21 -8.85
C VAL A 39 5.87 -2.39 -9.93
N ASN A 40 6.03 -1.10 -9.68
CA ASN A 40 6.57 -0.11 -10.59
C ASN A 40 7.69 0.69 -9.91
N PRO A 41 8.54 1.41 -10.67
CA PRO A 41 9.58 2.26 -10.10
C PRO A 41 9.05 3.32 -9.11
N ASN A 42 7.80 3.77 -9.30
CA ASN A 42 7.15 4.77 -8.46
C ASN A 42 7.14 4.40 -6.97
N GLU A 43 7.00 3.12 -6.63
CA GLU A 43 7.00 2.67 -5.24
C GLU A 43 8.35 2.93 -4.54
N THR A 44 9.44 3.00 -5.31
CA THR A 44 10.74 3.37 -4.75
C THR A 44 10.71 4.81 -4.29
N TYR A 45 10.21 5.73 -5.13
CA TYR A 45 10.12 7.16 -4.85
C TYR A 45 9.24 7.47 -3.64
N VAL A 46 8.03 6.87 -3.60
CA VAL A 46 7.11 7.01 -2.48
C VAL A 46 7.76 6.54 -1.17
N ARG A 47 8.47 5.41 -1.19
CA ARG A 47 9.10 4.82 -0.01
C ARG A 47 10.38 5.56 0.41
N THR A 48 11.13 6.14 -0.52
CA THR A 48 12.34 6.92 -0.21
C THR A 48 12.04 8.38 0.12
N GLY A 49 10.82 8.86 -0.15
CA GLY A 49 10.39 10.24 0.09
C GLY A 49 10.99 11.23 -0.92
N THR A 50 11.19 10.79 -2.17
CA THR A 50 11.82 11.55 -3.26
C THR A 50 10.88 11.77 -4.43
#